data_AF-A0A3L8CVE5-F1
#
_entry.id   AF-A0A3L8CVE5-F1
#
_cell.length_a   1.000
_cell.length_b   1.000
_cell.length_c   1.000
_cell.angle_alpha   90.00
_cell.angle_beta   90.00
_cell.angle_gamma   90.00
#
_symmetry.space_group_name_H-M   'P 1'
#
loop_
_entity.id
_entity.type
_entity.pdbx_description
1 polymer ?
#
loop_
_entity_poly.entity_id
_entity_poly.type
_entity_poly.pdbx_seq_one_letter_code
_entity_poly.pdbx_strand_id
1 'polypeptide(L)' 'GELLAEDLRQAQHSLGEITGAFSSDDLLGRIFSSFCIGK' A
#
# COMPACT_ATOMS: atom_id res chain seq x y z
N GLY A 1 15.52 19.91 4.03
CA GLY A 1 14.98 18.58 3.73
C GLY A 1 13.48 18.48 3.91
N GLU A 2 12.85 19.38 4.66
CA GLU A 2 11.43 19.30 5.04
C GLU A 2 10.46 19.55 3.87
N LEU A 3 10.78 20.50 2.97
CA LEU A 3 10.00 20.76 1.75
C LEU A 3 9.98 19.57 0.79
N LEU A 4 11.12 18.86 0.66
CA LEU A 4 11.20 17.68 -0.19
C LEU A 4 10.34 16.53 0.36
N ALA A 5 10.24 16.40 1.69
CA ALA A 5 9.38 15.39 2.31
C ALA A 5 7.89 15.68 2.08
N GLU A 6 7.51 16.96 2.06
CA GLU A 6 6.16 17.41 1.69
C GLU A 6 5.82 17.06 0.24
N ASP A 7 6.70 17.41 -0.70
CA ASP A 7 6.51 17.14 -2.13
C ASP A 7 6.40 15.63 -2.40
N LEU A 8 7.24 14.82 -1.74
CA LEU A 8 7.18 13.36 -1.83
C LEU A 8 5.86 12.81 -1.26
N ARG A 9 5.34 13.38 -0.17
CA ARG A 9 4.05 12.96 0.40
C ARG A 9 2.88 13.29 -0.53
N GLN A 10 2.90 14.46 -1.17
CA GLN A 10 1.87 14.84 -2.16
C GLN A 10 1.94 13.98 -3.43
N ALA A 11 3.15 13.69 -3.91
CA ALA A 11 3.35 12.78 -5.04
C ALA A 11 2.85 11.36 -4.70
N GLN A 12 3.16 10.85 -3.50
CA GLN A 12 2.66 9.56 -3.01
C GLN A 12 1.12 9.53 -2.96
N HIS A 13 0.49 10.59 -2.46
CA HIS A 13 -0.97 10.68 -2.41
C HIS A 13 -1.60 10.63 -3.81
N SER A 14 -1.09 11.44 -4.74
CA SER A 14 -1.57 11.51 -6.12
C SER A 14 -1.42 10.18 -6.86
N LEU A 15 -0.31 9.47 -6.63
CA LEU A 15 -0.09 8.13 -7.17
C LEU A 15 -1.05 7.11 -6.56
N GLY A 16 -1.31 7.21 -5.25
CA GLY A 16 -2.26 6.35 -4.53
C GLY A 16 -3.71 6.47 -5.01
N GLU A 17 -4.15 7.66 -5.45
CA GLU A 17 -5.47 7.86 -6.05
C GLU A 17 -5.62 7.10 -7.38
N ILE A 18 -4.53 6.90 -8.13
CA ILE A 18 -4.54 6.20 -9.42
C ILE A 18 -4.42 4.68 -9.23
N THR A 19 -3.52 4.23 -8.34
CA THR A 19 -3.27 2.80 -8.14
C THR A 19 -4.28 2.13 -7.22
N GLY A 20 -5.08 2.91 -6.50
CA GLY A 20 -5.82 2.45 -5.33
C GLY A 20 -4.92 2.34 -4.11
N ALA A 21 -5.53 2.43 -2.92
CA ALA A 21 -4.82 2.23 -1.66
C ALA A 21 -4.49 0.75 -1.50
N PHE A 22 -3.20 0.42 -1.41
CA PHE A 22 -2.76 -0.91 -1.01
C PHE A 22 -2.62 -0.92 0.51
N SER A 23 -3.60 -1.55 1.17
CA SER A 23 -3.65 -1.63 2.62
C SER A 23 -2.79 -2.77 3.16
N SER A 24 -2.51 -2.73 4.47
CA SER A 24 -1.90 -3.87 5.15
C SER A 24 -2.77 -5.12 5.04
N ASP A 25 -4.09 -4.99 4.97
CA ASP A 25 -5.01 -6.12 4.79
C ASP A 25 -4.87 -6.76 3.41
N ASP A 26 -4.63 -5.97 2.36
CA ASP A 26 -4.35 -6.50 1.01
C ASP A 26 -3.04 -7.30 1.00
N LEU A 27 -2.03 -6.81 1.71
CA LEU A 27 -0.76 -7.50 1.89
C LEU A 27 -0.94 -8.82 2.64
N LEU A 28 -1.64 -8.79 3.78
CA LEU A 28 -1.89 -9.96 4.60
C LEU A 28 -2.75 -10.98 3.85
N GLY A 29 -3.79 -10.53 3.15
CA GLY A 29 -4.61 -11.36 2.27
C GLY A 29 -3.76 -12.06 1.20
N ARG A 30 -2.79 -11.36 0.61
CA ARG A 30 -1.87 -11.96 -0.37
C ARG A 30 -0.90 -12.97 0.26
N ILE A 31 -0.30 -12.65 1.40
CA ILE A 31 0.62 -13.54 2.14
C ILE A 31 -0.10 -14.83 2.55
N PHE A 32 -1.34 -14.70 3.03
CA PHE A 32 -2.12 -15.83 3.53
C PHE A 32 -2.99 -16.51 2.46
N SER A 33 -3.14 -15.94 1.26
CA SER A 33 -3.95 -16.52 0.17
C SER A 33 -3.45 -17.90 -0.29
N SER A 34 -2.16 -18.20 -0.14
CA SER A 34 -1.57 -19.50 -0.47
C SER A 34 -1.47 -20.46 0.70
N PHE A 35 -1.81 -20.03 1.92
CA PHE A 35 -1.95 -20.94 3.05
C PHE A 35 -3.29 -21.64 2.87
N CYS A 36 -3.27 -22.89 2.41
CA CYS A 36 -4.47 -23.72 2.28
C CYS A 36 -5.32 -23.58 3.55
N ILE A 37 -6.55 -23.09 3.41
CA ILE A 37 -7.57 -23.18 4.46
C ILE A 37 -7.84 -24.67 4.66
N GLY A 38 -7.15 -25.29 5.62
CA GLY A 38 -7.27 -26.73 5.88
C GLY A 38 -5.95 -27.40 6.20
N LYS A 39 -5.43 -27.16 7.41
CA LYS A 39 -4.91 -28.20 8.28
C LYS A 39 -5.38 -27.93 9.70
#